data_AF-A0A4C1UK44-F1
#
_entry.id   AF-A0A4C1UK44-F1
#
_cell.length_a   1.000
_cell.length_b   1.000
_cell.length_c   1.000
_cell.angle_alpha   90.00
_cell.angle_beta   90.00
_cell.angle_gamma   90.00
#
_symmetry.space_group_name_H-M   'P 1'
#
loop_
_entity.id
_entity.type
_entity.pdbx_description
1 polymer ?
#
loop_
_entity_poly.entity_id
_entity_poly.type
_entity_poly.pdbx_seq_one_letter_code
_entity_poly.pdbx_strand_id
1 'polypeptide(L)'
;MKEIKSDRELPRDVSELIRNKNAALHRADIYSTCENRSCARALQRKVKAHMKEVRNENWSDLMSEISPSDKAYRGLAEAFKTERAVPTPTLKRTDNFIASDEREKAEYLADSIEHEHVRRVEEKVRHRISLPPKDDLDPIT
;
A
#
# COMPACT_ATOMS: atom_id res chain seq x y z
N MET A 1 38.39 2.56 -2.33
CA MET A 1 36.96 2.24 -2.48
C MET A 1 36.56 1.43 -1.26
N LYS A 2 35.69 1.95 -0.39
CA LYS A 2 35.19 1.18 0.75
C LYS A 2 33.98 0.39 0.27
N GLU A 3 34.09 -0.92 0.40
CA GLU A 3 33.11 -1.92 0.01
C GLU A 3 31.80 -1.68 0.77
N ILE A 4 30.72 -1.40 0.02
CA ILE A 4 29.37 -1.31 0.59
C ILE A 4 29.03 -2.73 1.03
N LYS A 5 29.05 -2.98 2.34
CA LYS A 5 28.65 -4.28 2.94
C LYS A 5 27.16 -4.52 2.65
N SER A 6 26.86 -5.16 1.53
CA SER A 6 25.47 -5.46 1.12
C SER A 6 24.94 -6.78 1.69
N ASP A 7 25.79 -7.63 2.27
CA ASP A 7 25.38 -8.88 2.92
C ASP A 7 25.39 -8.74 4.45
N ARG A 8 24.51 -7.88 4.98
CA ARG A 8 24.16 -7.96 6.41
C ARG A 8 23.21 -9.14 6.57
N GLU A 9 23.74 -10.26 7.06
CA GLU A 9 22.93 -11.41 7.49
C GLU A 9 21.82 -10.94 8.43
N LEU A 10 20.64 -11.58 8.33
CA LEU A 10 19.52 -11.26 9.20
C LEU A 10 19.93 -11.50 10.66
N PRO A 11 19.61 -10.55 11.57
CA PRO A 11 19.84 -10.75 13.00
C PRO A 11 19.30 -12.11 13.47
N ARG A 12 20.08 -12.78 14.33
CA ARG A 12 19.83 -14.18 14.74
C ARG A 12 18.43 -14.37 15.33
N ASP A 13 17.98 -13.38 16.10
CA ASP A 13 16.64 -13.25 16.67
C ASP A 13 15.54 -13.20 15.59
N VAL A 14 15.73 -12.43 14.52
CA VAL A 14 14.79 -12.36 13.39
C VAL A 14 14.73 -13.70 12.65
N SER A 15 15.88 -14.33 12.43
CA SER A 15 15.98 -15.64 11.79
C SER A 15 15.30 -16.75 12.60
N GLU A 16 15.38 -16.69 13.93
CA GLU A 16 14.65 -17.59 14.83
C GLU A 16 13.14 -17.30 14.81
N LEU A 17 12.74 -16.03 14.80
CA LEU A 17 11.35 -15.63 14.73
C LEU A 17 10.67 -16.06 13.41
N ILE A 18 11.40 -16.02 12.29
CA ILE A 18 10.93 -16.54 10.99
C ILE A 18 10.70 -18.05 11.07
N ARG A 19 11.61 -18.81 11.70
CA ARG A 19 11.43 -20.26 11.91
C ARG A 19 10.20 -20.55 12.74
N ASN A 20 10.00 -19.84 13.85
CA ASN A 20 8.83 -19.98 14.72
C ASN A 20 7.52 -19.65 13.98
N LYS A 21 7.51 -18.57 13.19
CA LYS A 21 6.37 -18.22 12.32
C LYS A 21 6.04 -19.34 11.34
N ASN A 22 7.04 -19.90 10.66
CA ASN A 22 6.84 -20.97 9.68
C ASN A 22 6.30 -22.25 10.35
N ALA A 23 6.80 -22.61 11.53
CA ALA A 23 6.27 -23.73 12.31
C ALA A 23 4.80 -23.49 12.73
N ALA A 24 4.45 -22.27 13.12
CA ALA A 24 3.07 -21.92 13.47
C ALA A 24 2.12 -21.94 12.25
N LEU A 25 2.58 -21.50 11.08
CA LEU A 25 1.82 -21.61 9.83
C LEU A 25 1.54 -23.07 9.48
N HIS A 26 2.55 -23.93 9.56
CA HIS A 26 2.39 -25.36 9.33
C HIS A 26 1.41 -26.01 10.32
N ARG A 27 1.45 -25.62 11.60
CA ARG A 27 0.49 -26.09 12.60
C ARG A 27 -0.94 -25.62 12.31
N ALA A 28 -1.11 -24.38 11.85
CA ALA A 28 -2.41 -23.84 11.49
C ALA A 28 -3.00 -24.51 10.23
N ASP A 29 -2.14 -25.00 9.34
CA ASP A 29 -2.52 -25.74 8.14
C ASP A 29 -3.00 -27.16 8.48
N ILE A 30 -2.23 -27.91 9.29
CA ILE A 30 -2.61 -29.27 9.72
C ILE A 30 -3.80 -29.25 10.68
N TYR A 31 -3.79 -28.32 11.63
CA TYR A 31 -4.79 -28.22 12.68
C TYR A 31 -5.45 -26.85 12.60
N SER A 32 -6.58 -26.78 11.89
CA SER A 32 -7.30 -25.54 11.57
C SER A 32 -8.08 -24.95 12.78
N THR A 33 -7.43 -24.82 13.94
CA THR A 33 -8.01 -24.24 15.16
C THR A 33 -7.97 -22.70 15.14
N CYS A 34 -8.76 -22.05 15.97
CA CYS A 34 -8.74 -20.58 16.07
C CYS A 34 -7.47 -20.08 16.78
N GLU A 35 -6.92 -20.84 17.74
CA GLU A 35 -5.68 -20.55 18.44
C GLU A 35 -4.48 -20.62 17.50
N ASN A 36 -4.37 -21.67 16.67
CA ASN A 36 -3.26 -21.82 15.74
C ASN A 36 -3.23 -20.69 14.71
N ARG A 37 -4.40 -20.34 14.15
CA ARG A 37 -4.54 -19.18 13.25
C ARG A 37 -4.15 -17.88 13.94
N SER A 38 -4.55 -17.69 15.19
CA SER A 38 -4.22 -16.49 15.97
C SER A 38 -2.72 -16.40 16.26
N CYS A 39 -2.08 -17.52 16.64
CA CYS A 39 -0.65 -17.62 16.87
C CYS A 39 0.17 -17.32 15.61
N ALA A 40 -0.20 -17.92 14.47
CA ALA A 40 0.46 -17.67 13.19
C ALA A 40 0.36 -16.18 12.79
N ARG A 41 -0.83 -15.57 12.92
CA ARG A 41 -1.03 -14.14 12.66
C ARG A 41 -0.22 -13.26 13.61
N ALA A 42 -0.12 -13.61 14.89
CA ALA A 42 0.68 -12.88 15.87
C ALA A 42 2.17 -12.89 15.50
N LEU A 43 2.70 -14.07 15.16
CA LEU A 43 4.10 -14.22 14.74
C LEU A 43 4.38 -13.50 13.41
N GLN A 44 3.44 -13.51 12.47
CA GLN A 44 3.55 -12.75 11.22
C GLN A 44 3.67 -11.24 11.48
N ARG A 45 2.88 -10.69 12.42
CA ARG A 45 2.98 -9.28 12.83
C ARG A 45 4.33 -8.98 13.49
N LYS A 46 4.82 -9.85 14.37
CA LYS A 46 6.13 -9.68 15.02
C LYS A 46 7.28 -9.67 14.00
N VAL A 47 7.29 -10.60 13.04
CA VAL A 47 8.29 -10.60 11.96
C VAL A 47 8.23 -9.29 11.18
N LYS A 48 7.03 -8.83 10.82
CA LYS A 48 6.87 -7.57 10.07
C LYS A 48 7.37 -6.36 10.86
N ALA A 49 7.10 -6.32 12.17
CA ALA A 49 7.57 -5.25 13.06
C ALA A 49 9.10 -5.22 13.12
N HIS A 50 9.74 -6.34 13.43
CA HIS A 50 11.21 -6.41 13.47
C HIS A 50 11.88 -6.13 12.12
N MET A 51 11.32 -6.62 11.00
CA MET A 51 11.84 -6.26 9.68
C MET A 51 11.71 -4.75 9.37
N LYS A 52 10.78 -4.04 10.01
CA LYS A 52 10.68 -2.58 9.90
C LYS A 52 11.77 -1.92 10.74
N GLU A 53 12.00 -2.42 11.95
CA GLU A 53 13.07 -1.93 12.85
C GLU A 53 14.45 -2.10 12.23
N VAL A 54 14.81 -3.30 11.78
CA VAL A 54 16.11 -3.56 11.12
C VAL A 54 16.34 -2.63 9.93
N ARG A 55 15.30 -2.39 9.12
CA ARG A 55 15.40 -1.42 8.01
C ARG A 55 15.60 -0.01 8.52
N ASN A 56 14.87 0.41 9.55
CA ASN A 56 14.98 1.75 10.13
C ASN A 56 16.35 2.00 10.77
N GLU A 57 16.87 1.02 11.51
CA GLU A 57 18.23 1.05 12.06
C GLU A 57 19.26 1.14 10.94
N ASN A 58 19.12 0.31 9.89
CA ASN A 58 20.01 0.39 8.74
C ASN A 58 19.97 1.76 8.05
N TRP A 59 18.78 2.38 7.92
CA TRP A 59 18.65 3.76 7.43
C TRP A 59 19.31 4.77 8.39
N SER A 60 19.14 4.61 9.70
CA SER A 60 19.74 5.47 10.72
C SER A 60 21.27 5.38 10.72
N ASP A 61 21.83 4.18 10.63
CA ASP A 61 23.25 3.90 10.45
C ASP A 61 23.78 4.60 9.19
N LEU A 62 23.12 4.37 8.05
CA LEU A 62 23.49 4.98 6.78
C LEU A 62 23.47 6.51 6.86
N MET A 63 22.44 7.09 7.46
CA MET A 63 22.34 8.53 7.66
C MET A 63 23.40 9.07 8.64
N SER A 64 23.92 8.23 9.54
CA SER A 64 25.00 8.61 10.47
C SER A 64 26.38 8.51 9.80
N GLU A 65 26.54 7.61 8.82
CA GLU A 65 27.75 7.50 7.99
C GLU A 65 27.85 8.65 6.97
N ILE A 66 26.71 9.08 6.41
CA ILE A 66 26.63 10.23 5.51
C ILE A 66 26.67 11.51 6.37
N SER A 67 27.87 11.95 6.72
CA SER A 67 28.08 13.18 7.50
C SER A 67 27.32 14.38 6.87
N PRO A 68 26.74 15.31 7.64
CA PRO A 68 26.12 16.52 7.09
C PRO A 68 27.08 17.42 6.28
N SER A 69 28.40 17.23 6.43
CA SER A 69 29.43 17.90 5.64
C SER A 69 29.70 17.22 4.28
N ASP A 70 29.09 16.06 4.02
CA ASP A 70 29.37 15.25 2.86
C ASP A 70 28.79 15.87 1.57
N LYS A 71 29.60 15.89 0.53
CA LYS A 71 29.28 16.52 -0.76
C LYS A 71 28.05 15.86 -1.40
N ALA A 72 27.82 14.58 -1.12
CA ALA A 72 26.64 13.84 -1.57
C ALA A 72 25.34 14.34 -0.91
N TYR A 73 25.35 14.62 0.40
CA TYR A 73 24.18 15.16 1.10
C TYR A 73 23.78 16.55 0.56
N ARG A 74 24.77 17.41 0.30
CA ARG A 74 24.52 18.72 -0.33
C ARG A 74 23.94 18.57 -1.74
N GLY A 75 24.45 17.65 -2.56
CA GLY A 75 23.92 17.38 -3.89
C GLY A 75 22.46 16.90 -3.86
N LEU A 76 22.12 16.02 -2.92
CA LEU A 76 20.76 15.52 -2.72
C LEU A 76 19.81 16.63 -2.27
N ALA A 77 20.23 17.47 -1.32
CA ALA A 77 19.43 18.59 -0.84
C ALA A 77 19.14 19.61 -1.95
N GLU A 78 20.10 19.86 -2.86
CA GLU A 78 19.88 20.73 -4.02
C GLU A 78 18.97 20.08 -5.09
N ALA A 79 19.05 18.75 -5.28
CA ALA A 79 18.12 18.03 -6.16
C ALA A 79 16.66 18.12 -5.67
N PHE A 80 16.41 17.97 -4.37
CA PHE A 80 15.06 18.09 -3.82
C PHE A 80 14.49 19.51 -3.92
N LYS A 81 15.33 20.54 -3.81
CA LYS A 81 14.91 21.93 -4.02
C LYS A 81 14.52 22.20 -5.47
N THR A 82 15.20 21.58 -6.42
CA THR A 82 14.94 21.75 -7.86
C THR A 82 13.74 20.92 -8.35
N GLU A 83 13.48 19.75 -7.76
CA GLU A 83 12.28 18.94 -8.05
C GLU A 83 10.98 19.65 -7.64
N ARG A 84 10.97 20.30 -6.47
CA ARG A 84 9.81 21.10 -6.01
C ARG A 84 9.64 22.41 -6.76
N ALA A 85 10.66 22.84 -7.51
CA ALA A 85 10.64 24.05 -8.33
C ALA A 85 10.12 23.82 -9.75
N VAL A 86 9.91 22.56 -10.17
CA VAL A 86 9.20 22.26 -11.41
C VAL A 86 7.72 22.59 -11.19
N PRO A 87 7.18 23.66 -11.78
CA PRO A 87 5.75 23.89 -11.71
C PRO A 87 5.10 22.71 -12.42
N THR A 88 4.35 21.90 -11.68
CA THR A 88 3.49 20.88 -12.26
C THR A 88 2.69 21.54 -13.38
N PRO A 89 2.74 21.03 -14.62
CA PRO A 89 2.02 21.63 -15.74
C PRO A 89 0.57 21.85 -15.32
N THR A 90 0.12 23.11 -15.38
CA THR A 90 -1.24 23.47 -14.99
C THR A 90 -2.20 22.72 -15.90
N LEU A 91 -2.86 21.68 -15.39
CA LEU A 91 -3.88 20.94 -16.12
C LEU A 91 -5.10 21.85 -16.26
N LYS A 92 -5.13 22.68 -17.30
CA LYS A 92 -6.24 23.60 -17.57
C LYS A 92 -7.47 22.79 -17.98
N ARG A 93 -8.48 22.75 -17.11
CA ARG A 93 -9.85 22.32 -17.46
C ARG A 93 -10.66 23.50 -17.99
N THR A 94 -11.59 23.21 -18.89
CA THR A 94 -12.44 24.15 -19.63
C THR A 94 -13.53 24.83 -18.81
N ASP A 95 -13.65 24.53 -17.51
CA ASP A 95 -14.71 25.08 -16.65
C ASP A 95 -14.11 25.82 -15.44
N ASN A 96 -13.11 26.69 -15.66
CA ASN A 96 -12.58 27.74 -14.76
C ASN A 96 -12.38 27.46 -13.25
N PHE A 97 -12.48 26.22 -12.76
CA PHE A 97 -12.22 25.87 -11.37
C PHE A 97 -10.80 25.30 -11.24
N ILE A 98 -9.92 26.11 -10.67
CA ILE A 98 -8.51 25.75 -10.43
C ILE A 98 -8.44 25.13 -9.03
N ALA A 99 -8.56 23.80 -8.96
CA ALA A 99 -8.21 23.06 -7.74
C ALA A 99 -6.70 23.23 -7.49
N SER A 100 -6.37 24.03 -6.49
CA SER A 100 -5.01 24.56 -6.30
C SER A 100 -4.14 23.63 -5.46
N ASP A 101 -4.74 22.81 -4.59
CA ASP A 101 -4.04 21.84 -3.74
C ASP A 101 -4.33 20.38 -4.14
N GLU A 102 -3.38 19.48 -3.88
CA GLU A 102 -3.49 18.05 -4.23
C GLU A 102 -4.65 17.36 -3.50
N ARG A 103 -5.00 17.83 -2.30
CA ARG A 103 -6.13 17.33 -1.51
C ARG A 103 -7.46 17.59 -2.20
N GLU A 104 -7.64 18.80 -2.72
CA GLU A 104 -8.85 19.21 -3.45
C GLU A 104 -9.01 18.44 -4.76
N LYS A 105 -7.89 18.16 -5.45
CA LYS A 105 -7.89 17.30 -6.65
C LYS A 105 -8.30 15.87 -6.34
N ALA A 106 -7.88 15.32 -5.20
CA ALA A 106 -8.23 13.97 -4.78
C ALA A 106 -9.71 13.86 -4.39
N GLU A 107 -10.24 14.83 -3.65
CA GLU A 107 -11.67 14.89 -3.29
C GLU A 107 -12.55 15.00 -4.55
N TYR A 108 -12.18 15.86 -5.51
CA TYR A 108 -12.91 15.96 -6.78
C TYR A 108 -12.90 14.66 -7.60
N LEU A 109 -11.78 13.95 -7.64
CA LEU A 109 -11.70 12.65 -8.34
C LEU A 109 -12.59 11.61 -7.66
N ALA A 110 -12.64 11.60 -6.32
CA ALA A 110 -13.52 10.71 -5.58
C ALA A 110 -14.99 11.00 -5.89
N ASP A 111 -15.41 12.26 -5.83
CA ASP A 111 -16.79 12.69 -6.14
C ASP A 111 -17.18 12.34 -7.59
N SER A 112 -16.28 12.55 -8.55
CA SER A 112 -16.54 12.21 -9.96
C SER A 112 -16.71 10.71 -10.18
N ILE A 113 -15.93 9.87 -9.49
CA ILE A 113 -16.04 8.41 -9.58
C ILE A 113 -17.32 7.91 -8.89
N GLU A 114 -17.66 8.48 -7.73
CA GLU A 114 -18.90 8.18 -7.01
C GLU A 114 -20.13 8.51 -7.87
N HIS A 115 -20.17 9.71 -8.44
CA HIS A 115 -21.29 10.14 -9.28
C HIS A 115 -21.47 9.26 -10.52
N GLU A 116 -20.38 8.85 -11.18
CA GLU A 116 -20.45 7.91 -12.30
C GLU A 116 -20.96 6.53 -11.89
N HIS A 117 -20.55 6.04 -10.71
CA HIS A 117 -21.00 4.75 -10.18
C HIS A 117 -22.50 4.74 -9.90
N VAL A 118 -23.02 5.77 -9.22
CA VAL A 118 -24.45 5.92 -8.93
C VAL A 118 -25.26 5.94 -10.23
N ARG A 119 -24.84 6.76 -11.21
CA ARG A 119 -25.51 6.84 -12.52
C ARG A 119 -25.59 5.47 -13.23
N ARG A 120 -24.51 4.69 -13.21
CA ARG A 120 -24.47 3.34 -13.80
C ARG A 120 -25.37 2.35 -13.07
N VAL A 121 -25.42 2.41 -11.74
CA VAL A 121 -26.29 1.55 -10.93
C VAL A 121 -27.76 1.86 -11.21
N GLU A 122 -28.13 3.13 -11.22
CA GLU A 122 -29.50 3.56 -11.52
C GLU A 122 -29.93 3.14 -12.92
N GLU A 123 -29.07 3.31 -13.93
CA GLU A 123 -29.36 2.86 -15.29
C GLU A 123 -29.60 1.35 -15.37
N LYS A 124 -28.77 0.55 -14.68
CA LYS A 124 -28.92 -0.90 -14.63
C LYS A 124 -30.19 -1.33 -13.89
N VAL A 125 -30.58 -0.63 -12.83
CA VAL A 125 -31.85 -0.86 -12.11
C VAL A 125 -33.03 -0.55 -13.03
N ARG A 126 -33.02 0.61 -13.70
CA ARG A 126 -34.06 0.97 -14.69
C ARG A 126 -34.19 -0.10 -15.78
N HIS A 127 -33.08 -0.56 -16.34
CA HIS A 127 -33.09 -1.61 -17.36
C HIS A 127 -33.72 -2.92 -16.86
N ARG A 128 -33.41 -3.35 -15.63
CA ARG A 128 -34.00 -4.57 -15.04
C ARG A 128 -35.49 -4.46 -14.78
N ILE A 129 -35.97 -3.29 -14.37
CA ILE A 129 -37.40 -3.03 -14.14
C ILE A 129 -38.18 -3.03 -15.48
N SER A 130 -37.53 -2.64 -16.58
CA SER A 130 -38.13 -2.67 -17.92
C SER A 130 -38.15 -4.06 -18.58
N LEU A 131 -37.50 -5.08 -18.01
CA LEU A 131 -37.55 -6.44 -18.54
C LEU A 131 -38.78 -7.19 -18.00
N PRO A 132 -39.54 -7.91 -18.85
CA PRO A 132 -40.68 -8.69 -18.38
C PRO A 132 -40.22 -9.81 -17.42
N PRO A 133 -41.07 -10.20 -16.44
CA PRO A 133 -40.81 -11.37 -15.62
C PRO A 133 -40.60 -12.60 -16.51
N LYS A 134 -39.53 -13.36 -16.26
CA LYS A 134 -39.35 -14.67 -16.91
C LYS A 134 -40.12 -15.70 -16.10
N ASP A 135 -41.33 -16.00 -16.54
CA ASP A 135 -42.12 -17.12 -16.04
C ASP A 135 -41.64 -18.41 -16.71
N ASP A 136 -40.51 -18.95 -16.26
CA ASP A 136 -40.05 -20.30 -16.60
C ASP A 136 -40.35 -21.22 -15.41
N LEU A 137 -41.58 -21.71 -15.31
CA LEU A 137 -41.93 -22.85 -14.46
C LEU A 137 -42.63 -23.89 -15.32
N ASP A 138 -41.91 -24.99 -15.61
CA ASP A 138 -42.51 -26.16 -16.24
C ASP A 138 -43.51 -26.81 -15.27
N PRO A 139 -44.70 -27.23 -15.76
CA PRO A 139 -45.70 -27.86 -14.91
C PRO A 139 -45.18 -29.19 -14.39
N ILE A 140 -45.13 -29.31 -13.07
CA ILE A 140 -44.85 -30.57 -12.36
C ILE A 140 -45.96 -31.55 -12.76
N THR A 141 -45.60 -32.57 -13.53
CA THR A 141 -46.44 -33.73 -13.86
C THR A 141 -46.22 -34.82 -12.83
#